data_AF-D3DJ95-F1
#
_entry.id   AF-D3DJ95-F1
#
_cell.length_a   1.000
_cell.length_b   1.000
_cell.length_c   1.000
_cell.angle_alpha   90.00
_cell.angle_beta   90.00
_cell.angle_gamma   90.00
#
_symmetry.space_group_name_H-M   'P 1'
#
loop_
_entity.id
_entity.type
_entity.pdbx_description
1 polymer ?
#
loop_
_entity_poly.entity_id
_entity_poly.type
_entity_poly.pdbx_seq_one_letter_code
_entity_poly.pdbx_strand_id
1 'polypeptide(L)'
;MARVFPVELIFKLEEKLGKEEAKEFMSAVEQALEELSILRKLELKDELSKELATKADIKEVRAQIAEVRAEVDRVRAEVAQVKAELSARIDKLEFYIKLMIVLLIIAIALYSPVFADLLKSLLK
;
A
#
# COMPACT_ATOMS: atom_id res chain seq x y z
N MET A 1 44.46 -17.47 16.61
CA MET A 1 43.24 -18.12 17.14
C MET A 1 42.92 -17.44 18.46
N ALA A 2 41.67 -17.00 18.67
CA ALA A 2 41.24 -16.53 19.98
C ALA A 2 41.40 -17.69 20.97
N ARG A 3 42.04 -17.47 22.13
CA ARG A 3 42.20 -18.54 23.14
C ARG A 3 40.82 -18.87 23.69
N VAL A 4 40.37 -20.11 23.47
CA VAL A 4 39.08 -20.62 23.97
C VAL A 4 39.12 -20.76 25.49
N PHE A 5 40.29 -21.05 26.05
CA PHE A 5 40.50 -21.19 27.49
C PHE A 5 41.38 -20.11 28.11
N PRO A 6 41.02 -19.61 29.30
CA PRO A 6 41.91 -18.80 30.13
C PRO A 6 43.16 -19.60 30.54
N VAL A 7 44.34 -18.96 30.49
CA VAL A 7 45.64 -19.59 30.80
C VAL A 7 45.66 -20.25 32.19
N GLU A 8 44.97 -19.65 33.15
CA GLU A 8 44.90 -20.11 34.53
C GLU A 8 44.10 -21.40 34.71
N LEU A 9 43.14 -21.67 33.80
CA LEU A 9 42.41 -22.94 33.76
C LEU A 9 43.31 -24.07 33.25
N ILE A 10 44.11 -23.78 32.21
CA ILE A 10 45.06 -24.73 31.62
C ILE A 10 46.07 -25.20 32.67
N PHE A 11 46.65 -24.25 33.41
CA PHE A 11 47.66 -24.54 34.43
C PHE A 11 47.09 -25.42 35.56
N LYS A 12 45.88 -25.12 36.04
CA LYS A 12 45.19 -25.92 37.07
C LYS A 12 44.82 -27.32 36.58
N LEU A 13 44.48 -27.48 35.29
CA LEU A 13 44.19 -28.78 34.70
C LEU A 13 45.47 -29.62 34.57
N GLU A 14 46.56 -29.03 34.05
CA GLU A 14 47.85 -29.72 33.95
C GLU A 14 48.40 -30.16 35.32
N GLU A 15 48.23 -29.32 36.35
CA GLU A 15 48.65 -29.63 37.73
C GLU A 15 47.88 -30.82 38.33
N LYS A 16 46.57 -30.91 38.06
CA LYS A 16 45.71 -31.95 38.66
C LYS A 16 45.62 -33.24 37.87
N LEU A 17 45.69 -33.18 36.54
CA LEU A 17 45.42 -34.32 35.66
C LEU A 17 46.69 -34.85 35.00
N GLY A 18 47.75 -34.05 34.92
CA GLY A 18 48.87 -34.30 34.01
C GLY A 18 48.68 -33.58 32.67
N LYS A 19 49.77 -33.36 31.95
CA LYS A 19 49.77 -32.55 30.72
C LYS A 19 48.98 -33.16 29.58
N GLU A 20 49.03 -34.49 29.40
CA GLU A 20 48.32 -35.14 28.29
C GLU A 20 46.83 -35.23 28.56
N GLU A 21 46.43 -35.64 29.76
CA GLU A 21 45.03 -35.72 30.17
C GLU A 21 44.36 -34.34 30.17
N ALA A 22 45.08 -33.29 30.60
CA ALA A 22 44.60 -31.91 30.51
C ALA A 22 44.38 -31.47 29.06
N LYS A 23 45.27 -31.87 28.15
CA LYS A 23 45.19 -31.55 26.71
C LYS A 23 44.04 -32.29 26.03
N GLU A 24 43.84 -33.57 26.31
CA GLU A 24 42.68 -34.33 25.82
C GLU A 24 41.37 -33.73 26.31
N PHE A 25 41.29 -33.40 27.61
CA PHE A 25 40.10 -32.75 28.17
C PHE A 25 39.81 -31.40 27.50
N MET A 26 40.83 -30.56 27.34
CA MET A 26 40.69 -29.27 26.65
C MET A 26 40.22 -29.44 25.20
N SER A 27 40.79 -30.41 24.47
CA SER A 27 40.39 -30.73 23.10
C SER A 27 38.93 -31.17 23.02
N ALA A 28 38.47 -32.01 23.95
CA ALA A 28 37.08 -32.45 24.01
C ALA A 28 36.12 -31.29 24.30
N VAL A 29 36.49 -30.37 25.21
CA VAL A 29 35.68 -29.19 25.53
C VAL A 29 35.68 -28.19 24.38
N GLU A 30 36.81 -27.97 23.71
CA GLU A 30 36.90 -27.15 22.48
C GLU A 30 35.97 -27.69 21.40
N GLN A 31 35.97 -29.01 21.18
CA GLN A 31 35.11 -29.65 20.21
C GLN A 31 33.62 -29.49 20.58
N ALA A 32 33.26 -29.68 21.85
CA ALA A 32 31.89 -29.46 22.33
C ALA A 32 31.44 -28.00 22.19
N LEU A 33 32.34 -27.03 22.42
CA LEU A 33 32.05 -25.61 22.25
C LEU A 33 31.86 -25.25 20.77
N GLU A 34 32.67 -25.81 19.87
CA GLU A 34 32.53 -25.62 18.43
C GLU A 34 31.17 -26.15 17.94
N GLU A 35 30.79 -27.36 18.35
CA GLU A 35 29.50 -27.98 18.04
C GLU A 35 28.32 -27.13 18.55
N LEU A 36 28.37 -26.66 19.80
CA LEU A 36 27.37 -25.75 20.36
C LEU A 36 27.26 -24.43 19.59
N SER A 37 28.39 -23.89 19.12
CA SER A 37 28.42 -22.66 18.35
C SER A 37 27.74 -22.83 16.98
N ILE A 38 27.93 -23.99 16.35
CA ILE A 38 27.29 -24.34 15.07
C ILE A 38 25.80 -24.52 15.30
N LEU A 39 25.39 -25.26 16.34
CA LEU A 39 23.99 -25.48 16.69
C LEU A 39 23.26 -24.14 16.89
N ARG A 40 23.80 -23.24 17.73
CA ARG A 40 23.20 -21.90 17.95
C ARG A 40 23.11 -21.07 16.68
N LYS A 41 24.12 -21.11 15.80
CA LYS A 41 24.06 -20.41 14.51
C LYS A 41 22.96 -20.97 13.61
N LEU A 42 22.73 -22.28 13.64
CA LEU A 42 21.66 -22.92 12.89
C LEU A 42 20.28 -22.55 13.44
N GLU A 43 20.10 -22.60 14.76
CA GLU A 43 18.87 -22.18 15.45
C GLU A 43 18.54 -20.71 15.13
N LEU A 44 19.50 -19.80 15.32
CA LEU A 44 19.31 -18.38 14.99
C LEU A 44 18.98 -18.15 13.52
N LYS A 45 19.62 -18.90 12.62
CA LYS A 45 19.30 -18.82 11.18
C LYS A 45 17.88 -19.30 10.89
N ASP A 46 17.43 -20.36 11.57
CA ASP A 46 16.08 -20.91 11.40
C ASP A 46 15.00 -19.96 11.94
N GLU A 47 15.19 -19.44 13.16
CA GLU A 47 14.31 -18.41 13.74
C GLU A 47 14.22 -17.18 12.84
N LEU A 48 15.37 -16.65 12.40
CA LEU A 48 15.42 -15.49 11.53
C LEU A 48 14.76 -15.76 10.16
N SER A 49 14.88 -16.97 9.63
CA SER A 49 14.25 -17.36 8.37
C SER A 49 12.73 -17.49 8.48
N LYS A 50 12.20 -17.79 9.69
CA LYS A 50 10.76 -17.87 9.96
C LYS A 50 10.12 -16.50 10.17
N GLU A 51 10.82 -15.57 10.79
CA GLU A 51 10.28 -14.23 11.09
C GLU A 51 10.42 -13.24 9.92
N LEU A 52 11.43 -13.41 9.06
CA LEU A 52 11.64 -12.50 7.94
C LEU A 52 10.69 -12.80 6.78
N ALA A 53 10.02 -11.75 6.30
CA ALA A 53 9.33 -11.81 5.01
C ALA A 53 10.31 -12.21 3.90
N THR A 54 9.93 -13.22 3.14
CA THR A 54 10.72 -13.71 2.04
C THR A 54 10.64 -12.74 0.85
N LYS A 55 11.56 -12.89 -0.10
CA LYS A 55 11.49 -12.15 -1.37
C LYS A 55 10.18 -12.43 -2.13
N ALA A 56 9.58 -13.62 -1.92
CA ALA A 56 8.31 -13.98 -2.53
C ALA A 56 7.16 -13.17 -1.92
N ASP A 57 7.10 -13.07 -0.59
CA ASP A 57 6.08 -12.29 0.12
C ASP A 57 6.12 -10.82 -0.30
N ILE A 58 7.32 -10.24 -0.39
CA ILE A 58 7.49 -8.86 -0.86
C ILE A 58 7.02 -8.69 -2.31
N LYS A 59 7.27 -9.69 -3.17
CA LYS A 59 6.84 -9.66 -4.57
C LYS A 59 5.32 -9.75 -4.68
N GLU A 60 4.69 -10.59 -3.87
CA GLU A 60 3.24 -10.72 -3.80
C GLU A 60 2.58 -9.41 -3.35
N VAL A 61 3.06 -8.81 -2.24
CA VAL A 61 2.56 -7.51 -1.77
C VAL A 61 2.73 -6.42 -2.83
N ARG A 62 3.84 -6.39 -3.56
CA ARG A 62 4.03 -5.45 -4.67
C ARG A 62 3.04 -5.66 -5.81
N ALA A 63 2.69 -6.92 -6.12
CA ALA A 63 1.69 -7.23 -7.14
C ALA A 63 0.30 -6.78 -6.69
N GLN A 64 -0.08 -7.07 -5.44
CA GLN A 64 -1.35 -6.59 -4.86
C GLN A 64 -1.43 -5.05 -4.86
N ILE A 65 -0.34 -4.36 -4.52
CA ILE A 65 -0.28 -2.89 -4.59
C ILE A 65 -0.49 -2.39 -6.03
N ALA A 66 0.09 -3.07 -7.02
CA ALA A 66 -0.07 -2.68 -8.43
C ALA A 66 -1.52 -2.88 -8.90
N GLU A 67 -2.17 -3.97 -8.49
CA GLU A 67 -3.58 -4.24 -8.78
C GLU A 67 -4.51 -3.19 -8.16
N VAL A 68 -4.33 -2.88 -6.87
CA VAL A 68 -5.10 -1.83 -6.18
C VAL A 68 -4.92 -0.47 -6.84
N ARG A 69 -3.70 -0.12 -7.29
CA ARG A 69 -3.47 1.13 -8.03
C ARG A 69 -4.26 1.16 -9.35
N ALA A 70 -4.26 0.07 -10.10
CA ALA A 70 -5.03 -0.02 -11.34
C ALA A 70 -6.54 0.11 -11.10
N GLU A 71 -7.05 -0.48 -10.02
CA GLU A 71 -8.45 -0.34 -9.62
C GLU A 71 -8.80 1.11 -9.23
N VAL A 72 -7.95 1.76 -8.44
CA VAL A 72 -8.11 3.18 -8.07
C VAL A 72 -8.14 4.08 -9.30
N ASP A 73 -7.27 3.84 -10.28
CA ASP A 73 -7.25 4.63 -11.52
C ASP A 73 -8.51 4.41 -12.37
N ARG A 74 -9.04 3.18 -12.41
CA ARG A 74 -10.33 2.89 -13.06
C ARG A 74 -11.48 3.63 -12.37
N VAL A 75 -11.58 3.55 -11.05
CA VAL A 75 -12.62 4.24 -10.28
C VAL A 75 -12.55 5.75 -10.48
N ARG A 76 -11.34 6.33 -10.52
CA ARG A 76 -11.16 7.76 -10.81
C ARG A 76 -11.69 8.14 -12.20
N ALA A 77 -11.44 7.31 -13.21
CA ALA A 77 -11.95 7.52 -14.55
C ALA A 77 -13.49 7.45 -14.61
N GLU A 78 -14.09 6.45 -13.96
CA GLU A 78 -15.54 6.32 -13.86
C GLU A 78 -16.18 7.52 -13.16
N VAL A 79 -15.60 7.98 -12.04
CA VAL A 79 -16.07 9.19 -11.33
C VAL A 79 -15.97 10.44 -12.21
N ALA A 80 -14.88 10.60 -12.97
CA ALA A 80 -14.72 11.71 -13.89
C ALA A 80 -15.78 11.69 -15.00
N GLN A 81 -16.08 10.51 -15.55
CA GLN A 81 -17.14 10.34 -16.54
C GLN A 81 -18.51 10.69 -15.97
N VAL A 82 -18.87 10.14 -14.80
CA VAL A 82 -20.15 10.43 -14.14
C VAL A 82 -20.31 11.93 -13.87
N LYS A 83 -19.23 12.60 -13.42
CA LYS A 83 -19.24 14.05 -13.21
C LYS A 83 -19.50 14.82 -14.51
N ALA A 84 -18.86 14.42 -15.61
CA ALA A 84 -19.07 15.04 -16.92
C ALA A 84 -20.50 14.85 -17.43
N GLU A 85 -21.03 13.63 -17.34
CA GLU A 85 -22.41 13.33 -17.72
C GLU A 85 -23.43 14.13 -16.89
N LEU A 86 -23.20 14.25 -15.58
CA LEU A 86 -24.07 15.02 -14.70
C LEU A 86 -24.03 16.52 -15.05
N SER A 87 -22.84 17.07 -15.30
CA SER A 87 -22.68 18.47 -15.74
C SER A 87 -23.47 18.73 -17.02
N ALA A 88 -23.33 17.86 -18.03
CA ALA A 88 -24.06 18.01 -19.30
C ALA A 88 -25.59 17.93 -19.12
N ARG A 89 -26.06 17.07 -18.21
CA ARG A 89 -27.49 17.00 -17.87
C ARG A 89 -27.99 18.28 -17.18
N ILE A 90 -27.20 18.84 -16.28
CA ILE A 90 -27.51 20.12 -15.61
C ILE A 90 -27.58 21.24 -16.65
N ASP A 91 -26.59 21.36 -17.53
CA ASP A 91 -26.57 22.39 -18.59
C ASP A 91 -27.81 22.31 -19.49
N LYS A 92 -28.22 21.08 -19.84
CA LYS A 92 -29.42 20.82 -20.63
C LYS A 92 -30.70 21.24 -19.90
N LEU A 93 -30.80 20.94 -18.59
CA LEU A 93 -31.94 21.37 -17.78
C LEU A 93 -31.99 22.89 -17.64
N GLU A 94 -30.84 23.54 -17.43
CA GLU A 94 -30.76 25.01 -17.40
C GLU A 94 -31.27 25.62 -18.71
N PHE A 95 -30.86 25.06 -19.85
CA PHE A 95 -31.33 25.50 -21.15
C PHE A 95 -32.86 25.36 -21.28
N TYR A 96 -33.41 24.19 -20.92
CA TYR A 96 -34.86 23.97 -20.98
C TYR A 96 -35.65 24.91 -20.07
N ILE A 97 -35.16 25.17 -18.86
CA ILE A 97 -35.81 26.11 -17.94
C ILE A 97 -35.78 27.53 -18.53
N LYS A 98 -34.62 27.99 -19.04
CA LYS A 98 -34.50 29.31 -19.69
C LYS A 98 -35.46 29.44 -20.87
N LEU A 99 -35.53 28.42 -21.72
CA LEU A 99 -36.45 28.40 -22.86
C LEU A 99 -37.91 28.45 -22.41
N MET A 100 -38.28 27.65 -21.41
CA MET A 100 -39.64 27.62 -20.87
C MET A 100 -40.06 28.97 -20.27
N ILE A 101 -39.16 29.65 -19.55
CA ILE A 101 -39.40 31.00 -19.03
C ILE A 101 -39.65 31.99 -20.17
N VAL A 102 -38.85 31.96 -21.23
CA VAL A 102 -39.05 32.83 -22.41
C VAL A 102 -40.40 32.56 -23.07
N LEU A 103 -40.77 31.28 -23.24
CA LEU A 103 -42.07 30.91 -23.81
C LEU A 103 -43.24 31.37 -22.92
N LEU A 104 -43.12 31.28 -21.60
CA LEU A 104 -44.12 31.78 -20.66
C LEU A 104 -44.29 33.31 -20.76
N ILE A 105 -43.18 34.06 -20.86
CA ILE A 105 -43.22 35.51 -21.04
C ILE A 105 -43.92 35.87 -22.34
N ILE A 106 -43.58 35.19 -23.44
CA ILE A 106 -44.25 35.38 -24.74
C ILE A 106 -45.74 35.08 -24.62
N ALA A 107 -46.12 33.95 -24.02
CA ALA A 107 -47.51 33.59 -23.84
C ALA A 107 -48.28 34.67 -23.07
N ILE A 108 -47.75 35.16 -21.95
CA ILE A 108 -48.36 36.27 -21.18
C ILE A 108 -48.48 37.54 -22.04
N ALA A 109 -47.44 37.88 -22.80
CA ALA A 109 -47.45 39.05 -23.68
C ALA A 109 -48.53 38.95 -24.77
N LEU A 110 -48.73 37.77 -25.37
CA LEU A 110 -49.77 37.54 -26.39
C LEU A 110 -51.20 37.75 -25.86
N TYR A 111 -51.43 37.50 -24.56
CA TYR A 111 -52.72 37.74 -23.90
C TYR A 111 -52.90 39.19 -23.41
N SER A 112 -51.89 40.05 -23.53
CA SER A 112 -51.98 41.45 -23.11
C SER A 112 -52.80 42.28 -24.12
N PRO A 113 -53.74 43.14 -23.66
CA PRO A 113 -54.47 44.06 -24.52
C PRO A 113 -53.53 44.96 -25.34
N VAL A 114 -52.40 45.35 -24.74
CA VAL A 114 -51.36 46.18 -25.38
C VAL A 114 -50.79 45.49 -26.61
N PHE A 115 -50.54 44.18 -26.54
CA PHE A 115 -50.03 43.41 -27.68
C PHE A 115 -51.08 43.23 -28.78
N ALA A 116 -52.33 42.99 -28.40
CA ALA A 116 -53.45 42.91 -29.35
C ALA A 116 -53.64 44.23 -30.12
N ASP A 117 -53.47 45.37 -29.45
CA ASP A 117 -53.57 46.69 -30.07
C ASP A 117 -52.37 47.01 -30.97
N LEU A 118 -51.15 46.57 -30.59
CA LEU A 118 -49.96 46.64 -31.45
C LEU A 118 -50.15 45.85 -32.76
N LEU A 119 -50.70 44.62 -32.69
CA LEU A 119 -51.00 43.82 -33.89
C LEU A 119 -52.02 44.51 -34.80
N LYS A 120 -53.08 45.10 -34.23
CA LYS A 120 -54.08 45.85 -35.01
C LYS A 120 -53.48 47.07 -35.70
N SER A 121 -52.49 47.73 -35.08
CA SER A 121 -51.79 48.89 -35.66
C SER A 121 -50.80 48.50 -36.77
N LEU A 122 -50.29 47.27 -36.78
CA LEU A 122 -49.42 46.75 -37.83
C LEU A 122 -50.17 46.17 -39.03
N LEU A 123 -51.42 45.73 -38.82
CA LEU A 123 -52.30 45.17 -39.85
C LEU A 123 -53.20 46.22 -40.54
N LYS A 124 -53.14 47.48 -40.09
CA LYS A 124 -53.73 48.64 -40.78
C LYS A 124 -52.68 49.31 -41.65
#